data_AF-A0A3D8LAK2-F1
#
_entry.id   AF-A0A3D8LAK2-F1
#
_cell.length_a   1.000
_cell.length_b   1.000
_cell.length_c   1.000
_cell.angle_alpha   90.00
_cell.angle_beta   90.00
_cell.angle_gamma   90.00
#
_symmetry.space_group_name_H-M   'P 1'
#
loop_
_entity.id
_entity.type
_entity.pdbx_description
1 polymer ?
#
loop_
_entity_poly.entity_id
_entity_poly.type
_entity_poly.pdbx_seq_one_letter_code
_entity_poly.pdbx_strand_id
1 'polypeptide(L)'
;MTNYVLLYYFEDEQNKKQFEEGVLKLFPRHKIENDNNFKYIGFAGEAEPGVEGKLDGILNSMGYGAHGYFGKTEYVALYFSRDADPDNIKRKLLIGTEEMVDADAQKMSGDAHRDTIQNLLEFDYRKIQV
;
A
#
# COMPACT_ATOMS: atom_id res chain seq x y z
N MET A 1 11.09 -10.61 8.57
CA MET A 1 10.13 -9.50 8.47
C MET A 1 10.41 -8.84 7.16
N THR A 2 9.39 -8.66 6.34
CA THR A 2 9.52 -8.04 5.03
C THR A 2 8.92 -6.65 5.11
N ASN A 3 9.53 -5.69 4.42
CA ASN A 3 9.01 -4.34 4.32
C ASN A 3 8.01 -4.28 3.16
N TYR A 4 6.93 -3.56 3.41
CA TYR A 4 5.81 -3.40 2.51
C TYR A 4 5.51 -1.92 2.36
N VAL A 5 5.02 -1.54 1.18
CA VAL A 5 4.52 -0.20 0.90
C VAL A 5 3.12 -0.32 0.33
N LEU A 6 2.17 0.36 0.93
CA LEU A 6 0.83 0.51 0.40
C LEU A 6 0.70 1.84 -0.32
N LEU A 7 0.25 1.78 -1.57
CA LEU A 7 -0.34 2.91 -2.27
C LEU A 7 -1.82 2.60 -2.48
N TYR A 8 -2.68 3.59 -2.26
CA TYR A 8 -4.12 3.42 -2.39
C TYR A 8 -4.77 4.70 -2.85
N TYR A 9 -5.92 4.54 -3.48
CA TYR A 9 -6.83 5.61 -3.85
C TYR A 9 -8.26 5.14 -3.61
N PHE A 10 -9.04 6.00 -2.95
CA PHE A 10 -10.48 5.84 -2.75
C PHE A 10 -11.16 7.15 -3.18
N GLU A 11 -12.29 7.05 -3.87
CA GLU A 11 -13.09 8.21 -4.28
C GLU A 11 -13.80 8.83 -3.06
N ASP A 12 -14.22 7.97 -2.13
CA ASP A 12 -14.88 8.35 -0.89
C ASP A 12 -13.88 8.58 0.25
N GLU A 13 -13.88 9.78 0.83
CA GLU A 13 -12.97 10.14 1.93
C GLU A 13 -13.23 9.35 3.22
N GLN A 14 -14.47 8.90 3.47
CA GLN A 14 -14.78 8.09 4.64
C GLN A 14 -14.17 6.68 4.49
N ASN A 15 -14.27 6.08 3.30
CA ASN A 15 -13.62 4.81 2.98
C ASN A 15 -12.10 4.93 3.07
N LYS A 16 -11.53 5.99 2.50
CA LYS A 16 -10.10 6.30 2.63
C LYS A 16 -9.66 6.31 4.10
N LYS A 17 -10.37 7.06 4.94
CA LYS A 17 -10.06 7.19 6.37
C LYS A 17 -10.21 5.87 7.10
N GLN A 18 -11.27 5.11 6.84
CA GLN A 18 -11.50 3.81 7.46
C GLN A 18 -10.40 2.80 7.09
N PHE A 19 -9.97 2.78 5.82
CA PHE A 19 -8.85 1.95 5.38
C PHE A 19 -7.56 2.35 6.08
N GLU A 20 -7.24 3.65 6.08
CA GLU A 20 -6.05 4.18 6.77
C GLU A 20 -6.05 3.80 8.25
N GLU A 21 -7.11 4.09 8.99
CA GLU A 21 -7.22 3.77 10.41
C GLU A 21 -7.07 2.26 10.67
N GLY A 22 -7.62 1.42 9.79
CA GLY A 22 -7.44 -0.04 9.83
C GLY A 22 -5.98 -0.47 9.67
N VAL A 23 -5.31 0.06 8.64
CA VAL A 23 -3.90 -0.25 8.35
C VAL A 23 -3.00 0.21 9.49
N LEU A 24 -3.15 1.46 9.95
CA LEU A 24 -2.29 2.02 11.00
C LEU A 24 -2.48 1.32 12.34
N LYS A 25 -3.69 0.78 12.61
CA LYS A 25 -3.96 -0.04 13.80
C LYS A 25 -3.33 -1.42 13.72
N LEU A 26 -3.35 -2.06 12.55
CA LEU A 26 -2.73 -3.38 12.35
C LEU A 26 -1.20 -3.30 12.28
N PHE A 27 -0.66 -2.21 11.75
CA PHE A 27 0.76 -1.98 11.55
C PHE A 27 1.19 -0.70 12.28
N PRO A 28 1.33 -0.74 13.61
CA PRO A 28 1.65 0.46 14.39
C PRO A 28 3.07 0.99 14.11
N ARG A 29 3.99 0.14 13.63
CA ARG A 29 5.31 0.54 13.14
C ARG A 29 5.22 0.85 11.65
N HIS A 30 4.72 2.02 11.33
CA HIS A 30 4.55 2.49 9.96
C HIS A 30 5.21 3.85 9.73
N LYS A 31 5.47 4.17 8.46
CA LYS A 31 5.90 5.49 8.01
C LYS A 31 4.94 5.94 6.91
N ILE A 32 4.48 7.17 6.98
CA ILE A 32 3.61 7.77 5.98
C ILE A 32 4.44 8.77 5.19
N GLU A 33 4.44 8.64 3.87
CA GLU A 33 5.02 9.62 2.94
C GLU A 33 3.89 10.16 2.06
N ASN A 34 3.93 11.46 1.80
CA ASN A 34 3.00 12.10 0.87
C ASN A 34 3.79 12.70 -0.28
N ASP A 35 3.50 12.29 -1.51
CA ASP A 35 4.09 12.87 -2.71
C ASP A 35 2.99 13.21 -3.71
N ASN A 36 2.92 14.45 -4.19
CA ASN A 36 1.99 14.89 -5.24
C ASN A 36 0.51 14.46 -5.06
N ASN A 37 -0.03 14.54 -3.84
CA ASN A 37 -1.38 14.09 -3.41
C ASN A 37 -1.55 12.57 -3.25
N PHE A 38 -0.49 11.79 -3.46
CA PHE A 38 -0.46 10.37 -3.18
C PHE A 38 0.10 10.11 -1.79
N LYS A 39 -0.49 9.13 -1.12
CA LYS A 39 -0.13 8.77 0.24
C LYS A 39 0.34 7.33 0.27
N TYR A 40 1.58 7.16 0.70
CA TYR A 40 2.23 5.88 0.85
C TYR A 40 2.28 5.52 2.32
N ILE A 41 1.95 4.28 2.63
CA ILE A 41 2.11 3.73 3.98
C ILE A 41 3.14 2.62 3.89
N GLY A 42 4.34 2.88 4.37
CA GLY A 42 5.36 1.88 4.54
C GLY A 42 5.26 1.22 5.92
N PHE A 43 5.48 -0.09 6.00
CA PHE A 43 5.47 -0.84 7.27
C PHE A 43 6.24 -2.15 7.14
N ALA A 44 6.61 -2.75 8.27
CA ALA A 44 7.17 -4.10 8.32
C ALA A 44 6.13 -5.13 8.75
N GLY A 45 6.10 -6.27 8.07
CA GLY A 45 5.14 -7.33 8.29
C GLY A 45 5.75 -8.73 8.32
N GLU A 46 4.84 -9.69 8.54
CA GLU A 46 5.08 -11.13 8.38
C GLU A 46 5.20 -11.46 6.88
N ALA A 47 5.28 -12.74 6.51
CA ALA A 47 5.32 -13.12 5.10
C ALA A 47 4.11 -12.59 4.31
N GLU A 48 4.30 -12.37 3.00
CA GLU A 48 3.34 -11.76 2.06
C GLU A 48 1.89 -12.26 2.25
N PRO A 49 1.60 -13.56 2.32
CA PRO A 49 0.21 -14.04 2.47
C PRO A 49 -0.46 -13.59 3.78
N GLY A 50 0.32 -13.41 4.85
CA GLY A 50 -0.19 -12.95 6.14
C GLY A 50 -0.49 -11.46 6.16
N VAL A 51 0.27 -10.66 5.43
CA VAL A 51 0.02 -9.22 5.26
C VAL A 51 -1.17 -9.00 4.35
N GLU A 52 -1.23 -9.69 3.22
CA GLU A 52 -2.35 -9.67 2.29
C GLU A 52 -3.66 -10.04 2.99
N GLY A 53 -3.72 -11.17 3.70
CA GLY A 53 -4.95 -11.58 4.37
C GLY A 53 -5.45 -10.58 5.42
N LYS A 54 -4.54 -9.85 6.08
CA LYS A 54 -4.90 -8.76 7.01
C LYS A 54 -5.49 -7.55 6.29
N LEU A 55 -4.90 -7.16 5.17
CA LEU A 55 -5.36 -6.04 4.35
C LEU A 55 -6.67 -6.36 3.64
N ASP A 56 -6.80 -7.56 3.11
CA ASP A 56 -8.07 -8.09 2.58
C ASP A 56 -9.14 -8.13 3.67
N GLY A 57 -8.78 -8.46 4.92
CA GLY A 57 -9.70 -8.39 6.06
C GLY A 57 -10.26 -6.98 6.27
N ILE A 58 -9.42 -5.94 6.16
CA ILE A 58 -9.84 -4.53 6.23
C ILE A 58 -10.78 -4.21 5.07
N LEU A 59 -10.36 -4.51 3.84
CA LEU A 59 -11.14 -4.23 2.64
C LEU A 59 -12.50 -4.92 2.69
N ASN A 60 -12.54 -6.21 3.02
CA ASN A 60 -13.79 -6.97 3.11
C ASN A 60 -14.73 -6.40 4.18
N SER A 61 -14.19 -5.92 5.30
CA SER A 61 -15.00 -5.26 6.35
C SER A 61 -15.62 -3.93 5.89
N MET A 62 -15.00 -3.29 4.90
CA MET A 62 -15.50 -2.08 4.25
C MET A 62 -16.46 -2.39 3.08
N GLY A 63 -16.68 -3.67 2.75
CA GLY A 63 -17.47 -4.08 1.59
C GLY A 63 -16.68 -4.20 0.28
N TYR A 64 -15.36 -4.03 0.33
CA TYR A 64 -14.43 -4.20 -0.79
C TYR A 64 -13.85 -5.61 -0.80
N GLY A 65 -13.94 -6.37 -1.89
CA GLY A 65 -13.42 -7.75 -1.91
C GLY A 65 -13.42 -8.36 -3.31
N ALA A 66 -12.97 -9.62 -3.42
CA ALA A 66 -12.82 -10.34 -4.69
C ALA A 66 -14.10 -10.41 -5.57
N HIS A 67 -15.27 -10.10 -5.00
CA HIS A 67 -16.56 -9.99 -5.70
C HIS A 67 -17.34 -8.69 -5.40
N GLY A 68 -16.71 -7.70 -4.74
CA GLY A 68 -17.34 -6.44 -4.33
C GLY A 68 -16.98 -5.30 -5.29
N TYR A 69 -17.99 -4.52 -5.68
CA TYR A 69 -17.82 -3.31 -6.49
C TYR A 69 -16.83 -2.36 -5.81
N PHE A 70 -15.63 -2.21 -6.38
CA PHE A 70 -14.79 -1.04 -6.14
C PHE A 70 -15.14 0.03 -7.18
N GLY A 71 -15.00 1.30 -6.81
CA GLY A 71 -15.19 2.42 -7.71
C GLY A 71 -14.30 2.28 -8.96
N LYS A 72 -14.67 2.95 -10.04
CA LYS A 72 -13.99 2.79 -11.35
C LYS A 72 -12.53 3.27 -11.35
N THR A 73 -12.11 3.93 -10.29
CA THR A 73 -10.77 4.50 -10.12
C THR A 73 -10.12 4.05 -8.83
N GLU A 74 -10.81 3.28 -7.99
CA GLU A 74 -10.34 2.89 -6.67
C GLU A 74 -9.39 1.70 -6.76
N TYR A 75 -8.27 1.80 -6.05
CA TYR A 75 -7.26 0.77 -6.05
C TYR A 75 -6.50 0.71 -4.73
N VAL A 76 -5.96 -0.47 -4.43
CA VAL A 76 -5.00 -0.67 -3.35
C VAL A 76 -3.89 -1.57 -3.88
N ALA A 77 -2.69 -1.02 -3.96
CA ALA A 77 -1.50 -1.68 -4.44
C ALA A 77 -0.51 -1.88 -3.28
N LEU A 78 -0.13 -3.13 -3.06
CA LEU A 78 0.88 -3.55 -2.12
C LEU A 78 2.19 -3.80 -2.86
N TYR A 79 3.23 -3.05 -2.51
CA TYR A 79 4.58 -3.19 -3.03
C TYR A 79 5.47 -3.87 -2.00
N PHE A 80 6.35 -4.75 -2.45
CA PHE A 80 7.31 -5.45 -1.60
C PHE A 80 8.50 -5.95 -2.43
N SER A 81 9.64 -6.16 -1.79
CA SER A 81 10.76 -6.90 -2.38
C SER A 81 10.92 -8.24 -1.64
N ARG A 82 11.26 -9.31 -2.37
CA ARG A 82 11.65 -10.59 -1.75
C ARG A 82 13.14 -10.54 -1.47
N ASP A 83 13.52 -10.85 -0.23
CA ASP A 83 14.87 -10.72 0.33
C ASP A 83 16.01 -10.93 -0.68
N ALA A 84 16.88 -9.91 -0.74
CA ALA A 84 18.18 -9.79 -1.43
C ALA A 84 18.25 -8.96 -2.74
N ASP A 85 17.13 -8.55 -3.34
CA ASP A 85 17.16 -7.73 -4.55
C ASP A 85 16.26 -6.48 -4.40
N PRO A 86 16.82 -5.34 -3.94
CA PRO A 86 16.06 -4.10 -3.73
C PRO A 86 15.55 -3.50 -5.05
N ASP A 87 16.15 -3.89 -6.19
CA ASP A 87 15.72 -3.47 -7.52
C ASP A 87 14.49 -4.24 -8.02
N ASN A 88 14.21 -5.43 -7.47
CA ASN A 88 13.06 -6.25 -7.84
C ASN A 88 11.82 -5.95 -6.99
N ILE A 89 11.30 -4.73 -7.12
CA ILE A 89 10.04 -4.30 -6.50
C ILE A 89 8.89 -5.04 -7.16
N LYS A 90 8.19 -5.88 -6.40
CA LYS A 90 6.95 -6.54 -6.80
C LYS A 90 5.76 -5.70 -6.39
N ARG A 91 4.73 -5.72 -7.22
CA ARG A 91 3.42 -5.12 -6.95
C ARG A 91 2.37 -6.22 -6.92
N LYS A 92 1.47 -6.13 -5.94
CA LYS A 92 0.27 -6.95 -5.85
C LYS A 92 -0.94 -6.05 -5.64
N LEU A 93 -1.97 -6.23 -6.44
CA LEU A 93 -3.22 -5.50 -6.29
C LEU A 93 -4.13 -6.27 -5.34
N LEU A 94 -4.66 -5.56 -4.34
CA LEU A 94 -5.70 -6.08 -3.46
C LEU A 94 -7.10 -5.74 -4.02
N ILE A 95 -7.25 -4.54 -4.58
CA ILE A 95 -8.39 -4.11 -5.41
C ILE A 95 -7.90 -3.20 -6.54
N GLY A 96 -8.75 -2.98 -7.55
CA GLY A 96 -8.41 -2.19 -8.74
C GLY A 96 -7.73 -3.00 -9.84
N THR A 97 -7.29 -2.32 -10.90
CA THR A 97 -6.54 -2.91 -12.02
C THR A 97 -5.15 -2.28 -12.15
N GLU A 98 -4.23 -2.96 -12.84
CA GLU A 98 -2.88 -2.43 -13.05
C GLU A 98 -2.91 -1.10 -13.80
N GLU A 99 -3.82 -0.99 -14.77
CA GLU A 99 -4.04 0.23 -15.55
C GLU A 99 -4.44 1.42 -14.67
N MET A 100 -5.23 1.22 -13.60
CA MET A 100 -5.61 2.29 -12.68
C MET A 100 -4.40 2.80 -11.90
N VAL A 101 -3.57 1.89 -11.40
CA VAL A 101 -2.35 2.24 -10.67
C VAL A 101 -1.34 2.91 -11.58
N ASP A 102 -1.15 2.38 -12.80
CA ASP A 102 -0.21 2.93 -13.78
C ASP A 102 -0.67 4.31 -14.28
N ALA A 103 -1.97 4.50 -14.51
CA ALA A 103 -2.52 5.81 -14.90
C ALA A 103 -2.31 6.86 -13.80
N ASP A 104 -2.33 6.45 -12.53
CA ASP A 104 -2.06 7.35 -11.41
C ASP A 104 -0.56 7.60 -11.22
N ALA A 105 0.26 6.55 -11.34
CA ALA A 105 1.72 6.65 -11.30
C ALA A 105 2.27 7.51 -12.46
N GLN A 106 1.64 7.50 -13.64
CA GLN A 106 2.01 8.38 -14.76
C GLN A 106 1.75 9.86 -14.50
N LYS A 107 0.83 10.20 -13.59
CA LYS A 107 0.63 11.59 -13.14
C LYS A 107 1.74 12.02 -12.18
N MET A 108 2.42 11.07 -11.56
CA MET A 108 3.61 11.32 -10.76
C MET A 108 4.82 11.42 -11.68
N SER A 109 5.85 12.13 -11.25
CA SER A 109 7.16 11.94 -11.88
C SER A 109 7.57 10.49 -11.62
N GLY A 110 7.76 9.69 -12.68
CA GLY A 110 7.99 8.23 -12.55
C GLY A 110 9.19 7.89 -11.64
N ASP A 111 10.21 8.75 -11.64
CA ASP A 111 11.34 8.66 -10.72
C ASP A 111 10.91 8.86 -9.26
N ALA A 112 10.14 9.92 -8.95
CA ALA A 112 9.66 10.20 -7.59
C ALA A 112 8.78 9.09 -7.00
N HIS A 113 7.91 8.48 -7.82
CA HIS A 113 7.09 7.34 -7.41
C HIS A 113 7.96 6.15 -7.01
N ARG A 114 8.93 5.79 -7.85
CA ARG A 114 9.84 4.66 -7.61
C ARG A 114 10.75 4.92 -6.41
N ASP A 115 11.34 6.11 -6.32
CA ASP A 115 12.20 6.52 -5.20
C ASP A 115 11.45 6.46 -3.87
N THR A 116 10.19 6.91 -3.82
CA THR A 116 9.39 6.87 -2.60
C THR A 116 9.15 5.44 -2.13
N ILE A 117 8.76 4.55 -3.05
CA ILE A 117 8.56 3.12 -2.73
C ILE A 117 9.86 2.49 -2.25
N GLN A 118 10.96 2.73 -2.97
CA GLN A 118 12.27 2.17 -2.62
C GLN A 118 12.72 2.64 -1.22
N ASN A 119 12.66 3.94 -0.95
CA ASN A 119 13.02 4.50 0.36
C ASN A 119 12.20 3.89 1.50
N LEU A 120 10.91 3.63 1.28
CA LEU A 120 10.05 2.99 2.28
C LEU A 120 10.32 1.49 2.42
N LEU A 121 10.70 0.80 1.34
CA LEU A 121 11.09 -0.62 1.39
C LEU A 121 12.45 -0.83 2.08
N GLU A 122 13.36 0.14 2.00
CA GLU A 122 14.67 0.08 2.66
C GLU A 122 14.63 0.60 4.12
N PHE A 123 13.52 1.20 4.55
CA PHE A 123 13.38 1.79 5.86
C PHE A 123 13.41 0.76 7.00
N ASP A 124 14.16 1.04 8.07
CA ASP A 124 14.22 0.16 9.24
C ASP A 124 13.10 0.46 10.25
N TYR A 125 11.94 -0.15 10.05
CA TYR A 125 10.75 0.03 10.90
C TYR A 125 10.93 -0.43 12.35
N ARG A 126 12.01 -1.16 12.69
CA ARG A 126 12.33 -1.52 14.08
C ARG A 126 12.75 -0.31 14.91
N LYS A 127 13.19 0.77 14.26
CA LYS A 127 13.60 2.02 14.92
C LYS A 127 12.41 2.89 15.34
N ILE A 128 11.20 2.58 14.86
CA ILE A 128 9.98 3.30 15.25
C ILE A 128 9.52 2.78 16.62
N GLN A 129 9.46 3.68 17.59
CA GLN A 129 8.84 3.43 18.89
C GLN A 129 7.32 3.57 18.76
N VAL A 130 6.59 2.61 19.34
CA VAL A 130 5.12 2.53 19.34
C VAL A 130 4.59 2.91 20.70
#